data_AF-A0A4Z0QRF1-F1
#
_entry.id   AF-A0A4Z0QRF1-F1
#
_cell.length_a   1.000
_cell.length_b   1.000
_cell.length_c   1.000
_cell.angle_alpha   90.00
_cell.angle_beta   90.00
_cell.angle_gamma   90.00
#
_symmetry.space_group_name_H-M   'P 1'
#
loop_
_entity.id
_entity.type
_entity.pdbx_description
1 polymer ?
#
loop_
_entity_poly.entity_id
_entity_poly.type
_entity_poly.pdbx_seq_one_letter_code
_entity_poly.pdbx_strand_id
1 'polypeptide(L)'
;MLLSIIAYLSILLFVGLSAFKAYQFAKMPMHGRMDLYPIPKEEGFEHGGSFYEQSEWWNKPHKVSHVREIKEMLKEIIFIKKLFENQRPLWWISYALHLGIYLLMTWTILLVIGVFSIPNGVAIESLSVWGSLIYYLTVVTGISGLALATLGSGALFLRRLFDNTLKKHTTPQEYFNLLLIFAALVSGIMTWGTDLSFGTAREVTGSLITFSSTFAATTLQTLNIILVGIMLIYIPISKMSHYVGKYFTFHKVLWDNDPNLKGSAIEHQVKKASTFRPTTSWSAPHLKPPVAPGK
;
A
#
# COMPACT_ATOMS: atom_id res chain seq x y z
N MET A 1 -10.55 28.31 -5.82
CA MET A 1 -11.51 27.41 -6.51
C MET A 1 -10.87 26.29 -7.33
N LEU A 2 -10.11 26.54 -8.40
CA LEU A 2 -9.55 25.48 -9.26
C LEU A 2 -8.66 24.46 -8.50
N LEU A 3 -7.77 24.96 -7.63
CA LEU A 3 -6.90 24.08 -6.82
C LEU A 3 -7.67 23.18 -5.87
N SER A 4 -8.74 23.68 -5.25
CA SER A 4 -9.63 22.88 -4.39
C SER A 4 -10.30 21.77 -5.19
N ILE A 5 -10.77 22.06 -6.41
CA ILE A 5 -11.35 21.04 -7.31
C ILE A 5 -10.33 19.96 -7.65
N ILE A 6 -9.09 20.34 -7.98
CA ILE A 6 -8.00 19.39 -8.26
C ILE A 6 -7.74 18.52 -7.04
N ALA A 7 -7.67 19.10 -5.84
CA ALA A 7 -7.46 18.36 -4.60
C ALA A 7 -8.58 17.34 -4.34
N TYR A 8 -9.85 17.75 -4.42
CA TYR A 8 -10.99 16.86 -4.23
C TYR A 8 -11.04 15.75 -5.29
N LEU A 9 -10.82 16.10 -6.56
CA LEU A 9 -10.79 15.12 -7.65
C LEU A 9 -9.68 14.09 -7.44
N SER A 10 -8.49 14.54 -7.01
CA SER A 10 -7.36 13.66 -6.75
C SER A 10 -7.64 12.67 -5.62
N ILE A 11 -8.26 13.12 -4.52
CA ILE A 11 -8.66 12.26 -3.40
C ILE A 11 -9.73 11.26 -3.85
N LEU A 12 -10.76 11.73 -4.56
CA LEU A 12 -11.85 10.89 -5.06
C LEU A 12 -11.33 9.81 -6.02
N LEU A 13 -10.47 10.19 -6.95
CA LEU A 13 -9.86 9.25 -7.90
C LEU A 13 -8.92 8.28 -7.20
N PHE A 14 -8.11 8.73 -6.24
CA PHE A 14 -7.25 7.83 -5.46
C PHE A 14 -8.08 6.74 -4.77
N VAL A 15 -9.14 7.12 -4.05
CA VAL A 15 -10.01 6.16 -3.35
C VAL A 15 -10.74 5.26 -4.34
N GLY A 16 -11.37 5.84 -5.37
CA GLY A 16 -12.14 5.10 -6.37
C GLY A 16 -11.31 4.10 -7.16
N LEU A 17 -10.13 4.50 -7.64
CA LEU A 17 -9.21 3.63 -8.37
C LEU A 17 -8.60 2.56 -7.46
N SER A 18 -8.32 2.87 -6.19
CA SER A 18 -7.88 1.88 -5.20
C SER A 18 -8.95 0.81 -4.95
N ALA A 19 -10.20 1.23 -4.75
CA ALA A 19 -11.32 0.32 -4.55
C ALA A 19 -11.56 -0.55 -5.79
N PHE A 20 -11.48 0.05 -6.98
CA PHE A 20 -11.57 -0.69 -8.24
C PHE A 20 -10.44 -1.72 -8.37
N LYS A 21 -9.21 -1.38 -7.98
CA LYS A 21 -8.08 -2.31 -7.97
C LYS A 21 -8.30 -3.46 -6.99
N ALA A 22 -8.79 -3.18 -5.79
CA ALA A 22 -9.12 -4.19 -4.79
C ALA A 22 -10.23 -5.13 -5.31
N TYR A 23 -11.26 -4.57 -5.97
CA TYR A 23 -12.32 -5.35 -6.60
C TYR A 23 -11.78 -6.26 -7.72
N GLN A 24 -10.88 -5.77 -8.57
CA GLN A 24 -10.25 -6.60 -9.61
C GLN A 24 -9.50 -7.78 -9.00
N PHE A 25 -8.68 -7.53 -7.97
CA PHE A 25 -7.95 -8.60 -7.29
C PHE A 25 -8.88 -9.59 -6.57
N ALA A 26 -9.95 -9.11 -5.93
CA ALA A 26 -10.92 -9.96 -5.26
C ALA A 26 -11.67 -10.89 -6.22
N LYS A 27 -11.81 -10.48 -7.50
CA LYS A 27 -12.44 -11.29 -8.56
C LYS A 27 -11.49 -12.26 -9.27
N MET A 28 -10.19 -12.22 -8.97
CA MET A 28 -9.26 -13.17 -9.58
C MET A 28 -9.58 -14.60 -9.14
N PRO A 29 -9.30 -15.62 -9.98
CA PRO A 29 -9.43 -17.02 -9.60
C PRO A 29 -8.65 -17.34 -8.34
N MET A 30 -9.04 -18.42 -7.67
CA MET A 30 -8.25 -19.01 -6.59
C MET A 30 -6.80 -19.22 -7.03
N HIS A 31 -5.86 -18.93 -6.14
CA HIS A 31 -4.44 -19.12 -6.42
C HIS A 31 -4.09 -20.61 -6.54
N GLY A 32 -3.18 -20.96 -7.46
CA GLY A 32 -2.67 -22.32 -7.61
C GLY A 32 -1.53 -22.68 -6.65
N ARG A 33 -1.50 -22.07 -5.46
CA ARG A 33 -0.46 -22.31 -4.46
C ARG A 33 -0.49 -23.76 -3.99
N MET A 34 0.62 -24.47 -4.16
CA MET A 34 0.84 -25.78 -3.55
C MET A 34 1.30 -25.59 -2.10
N ASP A 35 0.79 -26.42 -1.20
CA ASP A 35 1.05 -26.49 0.25
C ASP A 35 2.36 -25.85 0.72
N LEU A 36 2.28 -24.60 1.21
CA LEU A 36 3.41 -23.85 1.75
C LEU A 36 3.42 -23.98 3.28
N TYR A 37 4.20 -24.92 3.82
CA TYR A 37 4.40 -25.07 5.26
C TYR A 37 5.77 -24.56 5.71
N PRO A 38 5.91 -24.12 6.97
CA PRO A 38 4.85 -23.97 7.98
C PRO A 38 3.96 -22.75 7.75
N ILE A 39 2.70 -22.84 8.17
CA ILE A 39 1.76 -21.71 8.19
C ILE A 39 1.56 -21.27 9.64
N PRO A 40 1.97 -20.05 10.03
CA PRO A 40 1.96 -19.64 11.44
C PRO A 40 0.59 -19.59 12.12
N LYS A 41 -0.51 -19.65 11.35
CA LYS A 41 -1.87 -19.68 11.91
C LYS A 41 -2.30 -21.07 12.38
N GLU A 42 -1.59 -22.13 12.01
CA GLU A 42 -1.96 -23.53 12.31
C GLU A 42 -1.31 -24.05 13.59
N GLU A 43 -1.84 -25.15 14.14
CA GLU A 43 -1.18 -25.89 15.22
C GLU A 43 0.05 -26.65 14.68
N GLY A 44 1.11 -26.79 15.48
CA GLY A 44 2.32 -27.52 15.09
C GLY A 44 3.30 -26.76 14.17
N PHE A 45 2.96 -25.52 13.76
CA PHE A 45 3.77 -24.71 12.85
C PHE A 45 5.22 -24.46 13.32
N GLU A 46 5.45 -24.45 14.64
CA GLU A 46 6.77 -24.20 15.25
C GLU A 46 7.80 -25.28 14.86
N HIS A 47 7.34 -26.49 14.56
CA HIS A 47 8.16 -27.61 14.15
C HIS A 47 8.11 -27.86 12.63
N GLY A 48 7.55 -26.93 11.86
CA GLY A 48 7.34 -27.11 10.42
C GLY A 48 6.05 -27.87 10.06
N GLY A 49 5.22 -28.18 11.05
CA GLY A 49 4.13 -29.14 10.93
C GLY A 49 2.95 -28.69 10.07
N SER A 50 2.24 -29.68 9.52
CA SER A 50 0.99 -29.54 8.76
C SER A 50 -0.16 -30.32 9.40
N PHE A 51 -1.41 -29.88 9.20
CA PHE A 51 -2.57 -30.72 9.55
C PHE A 51 -2.58 -32.07 8.81
N TYR A 52 -1.89 -32.20 7.66
CA TYR A 52 -1.73 -33.46 6.92
C TYR A 52 -1.00 -34.55 7.72
N GLU A 53 -0.23 -34.18 8.74
CA GLU A 53 0.48 -35.12 9.60
C GLU A 53 -0.46 -35.86 10.56
N GLN A 54 -1.68 -35.34 10.77
CA GLN A 54 -2.66 -36.01 11.60
C GLN A 54 -3.39 -37.10 10.81
N SER A 55 -3.44 -38.32 11.38
CA SER A 55 -4.30 -39.37 10.83
C SER A 55 -5.76 -38.90 10.80
N GLU A 56 -6.45 -39.20 9.71
CA GLU A 56 -7.84 -38.77 9.48
C GLU A 56 -8.07 -37.27 9.68
N TRP A 57 -7.09 -36.43 9.31
CA TRP A 57 -7.17 -34.97 9.43
C TRP A 57 -8.45 -34.38 8.81
N TRP A 58 -8.97 -35.00 7.75
CA TRP A 58 -10.20 -34.58 7.05
C TRP A 58 -11.47 -34.71 7.89
N ASN A 59 -11.44 -35.50 8.97
CA ASN A 59 -12.55 -35.68 9.91
C ASN A 59 -12.38 -34.83 11.19
N LYS A 60 -11.28 -34.09 11.33
CA LYS A 60 -10.95 -33.29 12.52
C LYS A 60 -11.19 -31.80 12.26
N PRO A 61 -11.52 -31.02 13.30
CA PRO A 61 -11.63 -29.58 13.16
C PRO A 61 -10.25 -28.98 12.80
N HIS A 62 -10.20 -28.21 11.72
CA HIS A 62 -9.01 -27.44 11.34
C HIS A 62 -8.90 -26.23 12.26
N LYS A 63 -7.95 -26.28 13.20
CA LYS A 63 -7.74 -25.21 14.17
C LYS A 63 -6.79 -24.17 13.61
N VAL A 64 -7.30 -22.95 13.48
CA VAL A 64 -6.54 -21.80 12.99
C VAL A 64 -6.62 -20.63 13.97
N SER A 65 -5.55 -19.84 14.06
CA SER A 65 -5.49 -18.63 14.87
C SER A 65 -5.43 -17.38 14.01
N HIS A 66 -6.58 -16.71 13.85
CA HIS A 66 -6.66 -15.43 13.13
C HIS A 66 -5.87 -14.30 13.80
N VAL A 67 -5.72 -14.36 15.13
CA VAL A 67 -4.91 -13.36 15.88
C VAL A 67 -3.45 -13.42 15.44
N ARG A 68 -2.90 -14.62 15.20
CA ARG A 68 -1.52 -14.78 14.72
C ARG A 68 -1.34 -14.25 13.31
N GLU A 69 -2.28 -14.54 12.43
CA GLU A 69 -2.32 -14.03 11.05
C GLU A 69 -2.30 -12.49 11.03
N ILE A 70 -3.19 -11.85 11.79
CA ILE A 70 -3.25 -10.39 11.92
C ILE A 70 -1.94 -9.85 12.50
N LYS A 71 -1.39 -10.46 13.54
CA LYS A 71 -0.15 -10.01 14.18
C LYS A 71 1.04 -10.06 13.22
N GLU A 72 1.22 -11.14 12.48
CA GLU A 72 2.32 -11.26 11.51
C GLU A 72 2.10 -10.37 10.28
N MET A 73 0.86 -10.20 9.83
CA MET A 73 0.52 -9.22 8.79
C MET A 73 0.90 -7.81 9.23
N LEU A 74 0.56 -7.42 10.47
CA LEU A 74 0.85 -6.10 11.00
C LEU A 74 2.35 -5.85 11.09
N LYS A 75 3.14 -6.85 11.51
CA LYS A 75 4.61 -6.76 11.49
C LYS A 75 5.15 -6.54 10.08
N GLU A 76 4.58 -7.21 9.09
CA GLU A 76 5.00 -7.06 7.69
C GLU A 76 4.59 -5.72 7.08
N ILE A 77 3.46 -5.14 7.49
CA ILE A 77 3.02 -3.81 7.06
C ILE A 77 3.86 -2.74 7.77
N ILE A 78 3.94 -2.76 9.10
CA ILE A 78 4.57 -1.69 9.87
C ILE A 78 6.09 -1.73 9.74
N PHE A 79 6.72 -2.90 9.75
CA PHE A 79 8.18 -3.02 9.82
C PHE A 79 8.82 -3.60 8.56
N ILE A 80 8.05 -4.02 7.56
CA ILE A 80 8.59 -4.71 6.37
C ILE A 80 9.51 -5.87 6.80
N LYS A 81 9.03 -6.65 7.77
CA LYS A 81 9.78 -7.68 8.51
C LYS A 81 10.57 -8.59 7.58
N LYS A 82 9.97 -9.08 6.49
CA LYS A 82 10.66 -9.98 5.55
C LYS A 82 11.87 -9.34 4.89
N LEU A 83 11.81 -8.04 4.59
CA LEU A 83 12.96 -7.32 4.04
C LEU A 83 14.05 -7.15 5.09
N PHE A 84 13.66 -6.90 6.35
CA PHE A 84 14.61 -6.86 7.47
C PHE A 84 15.32 -8.21 7.66
N GLU A 85 14.60 -9.31 7.59
CA GLU A 85 15.18 -10.65 7.80
C GLU A 85 16.10 -11.07 6.65
N ASN A 86 15.68 -10.82 5.41
CA ASN A 86 16.36 -11.37 4.23
C ASN A 86 17.36 -10.39 3.58
N GLN A 87 17.19 -9.08 3.74
CA GLN A 87 18.02 -8.05 3.09
C GLN A 87 18.19 -6.78 3.96
N ARG A 88 18.78 -6.95 5.16
CA ARG A 88 19.04 -5.86 6.12
C ARG A 88 19.63 -4.58 5.53
N PRO A 89 20.63 -4.62 4.62
CA PRO A 89 21.21 -3.38 4.07
C PRO A 89 20.22 -2.59 3.20
N LEU A 90 19.23 -3.25 2.59
CA LEU A 90 18.18 -2.58 1.81
C LEU A 90 17.04 -2.08 2.72
N TRP A 91 16.84 -2.75 3.85
CA TRP A 91 15.78 -2.43 4.80
C TRP A 91 15.87 -0.99 5.32
N TRP A 92 17.03 -0.50 5.77
CA TRP A 92 17.13 0.85 6.34
C TRP A 92 16.63 1.95 5.42
N ILE A 93 17.01 1.88 4.14
CA ILE A 93 16.62 2.89 3.14
C ILE A 93 15.15 2.73 2.74
N SER A 94 14.71 1.48 2.54
CA SER A 94 13.31 1.20 2.20
C SER A 94 12.37 1.57 3.36
N TYR A 95 12.78 1.28 4.59
CA TYR A 95 12.01 1.57 5.79
C TYR A 95 11.96 3.06 6.07
N ALA A 96 13.03 3.82 5.84
CA ALA A 96 12.99 5.28 5.92
C ALA A 96 11.89 5.87 5.01
N LEU A 97 11.79 5.39 3.75
CA LEU A 97 10.71 5.82 2.86
C LEU A 97 9.32 5.48 3.44
N HIS A 98 9.09 4.22 3.81
CA HIS A 98 7.77 3.76 4.26
C HIS A 98 7.36 4.39 5.58
N LEU A 99 8.27 4.46 6.55
CA LEU A 99 8.05 5.15 7.82
C LEU A 99 7.73 6.63 7.58
N GLY A 100 8.46 7.30 6.69
CA GLY A 100 8.16 8.67 6.28
C GLY A 100 6.74 8.81 5.72
N ILE A 101 6.32 7.91 4.84
CA ILE A 101 4.94 7.88 4.30
C ILE A 101 3.91 7.62 5.41
N TYR A 102 4.16 6.70 6.34
CA TYR A 102 3.28 6.46 7.49
C TYR A 102 3.12 7.72 8.35
N LEU A 103 4.22 8.40 8.65
CA LEU A 103 4.19 9.65 9.40
C LEU A 103 3.46 10.77 8.64
N LEU A 104 3.60 10.87 7.32
CA LEU A 104 2.86 11.85 6.51
C LEU A 104 1.35 11.55 6.43
N MET A 105 0.96 10.28 6.41
CA MET A 105 -0.45 9.89 6.53
C MET A 105 -0.99 10.28 7.91
N THR A 106 -0.26 9.96 8.99
CA THR A 106 -0.61 10.39 10.35
C THR A 106 -0.70 11.91 10.45
N TRP A 107 0.27 12.64 9.89
CA TRP A 107 0.28 14.10 9.84
C TRP A 107 -0.98 14.66 9.16
N THR A 108 -1.37 14.10 8.02
CA THR A 108 -2.58 14.51 7.29
C THR A 108 -3.83 14.27 8.13
N ILE A 109 -3.93 13.12 8.80
CA ILE A 109 -5.05 12.80 9.71
C ILE A 109 -5.07 13.78 10.89
N LEU A 110 -3.92 14.10 11.48
CA LEU A 110 -3.81 15.06 12.58
C LEU A 110 -4.21 16.48 12.17
N LEU A 111 -3.87 16.92 10.95
CA LEU A 111 -4.34 18.20 10.40
C LEU A 111 -5.88 18.23 10.31
N VAL A 112 -6.49 17.15 9.81
CA VAL A 112 -7.96 17.02 9.73
C VAL A 112 -8.59 17.05 11.13
N ILE A 113 -8.07 16.26 12.08
CA ILE A 113 -8.54 16.26 13.48
C ILE A 113 -8.36 17.65 14.11
N GLY A 114 -7.25 18.33 13.79
CA GLY A 114 -6.96 19.68 14.26
C GLY A 114 -8.01 20.69 13.85
N VAL A 115 -8.51 20.63 12.61
CA VAL A 115 -9.60 21.51 12.13
C VAL A 115 -10.88 21.34 12.95
N PHE A 116 -11.23 20.12 13.34
CA PHE A 116 -12.41 19.86 14.17
C PHE A 116 -12.20 20.15 15.65
N SER A 117 -10.97 20.00 16.15
CA SER A 117 -10.62 20.16 17.56
C SER A 117 -10.29 21.61 17.94
N ILE A 118 -9.82 22.40 16.98
CA ILE A 118 -9.35 23.78 17.16
C ILE A 118 -10.01 24.65 16.08
N PRO A 119 -11.18 25.24 16.35
CA PRO A 119 -11.77 26.23 15.45
C PRO A 119 -10.79 27.40 15.25
N ASN A 120 -10.70 27.93 14.02
CA ASN A 120 -9.73 28.95 13.60
C ASN A 120 -9.52 30.07 14.64
N GLY A 121 -8.25 30.33 15.02
CA GLY A 121 -7.85 31.53 15.78
C GLY A 121 -7.32 31.32 17.20
N VAL A 122 -7.16 30.08 17.69
CA VAL A 122 -6.63 29.81 19.03
C VAL A 122 -5.09 29.93 19.03
N ALA A 123 -4.56 30.96 19.69
CA ALA A 123 -3.14 31.14 19.93
C ALA A 123 -2.55 29.96 20.74
N ILE A 124 -1.26 29.65 20.55
CA ILE A 124 -0.58 28.51 21.20
C ILE A 124 -0.77 28.50 22.73
N GLU A 125 -0.88 29.68 23.32
CA GLU A 125 -1.02 29.91 24.76
C GLU A 125 -2.40 29.54 25.34
N SER A 126 -3.42 29.30 24.50
CA SER A 126 -4.78 28.96 24.93
C SER A 126 -5.26 27.57 24.51
N LEU A 127 -4.34 26.69 24.06
CA LEU A 127 -4.72 25.30 23.77
C LEU A 127 -4.94 24.50 25.06
N SER A 128 -6.04 23.77 25.09
CA SER A 128 -6.24 22.68 26.05
C SER A 128 -5.15 21.61 25.89
N VAL A 129 -4.95 20.77 26.92
CA VAL A 129 -4.00 19.63 26.87
C VAL A 129 -4.15 18.80 25.59
N TRP A 130 -5.40 18.60 25.15
CA TRP A 130 -5.72 17.92 23.90
C TRP A 130 -5.23 18.67 22.65
N GLY A 131 -5.44 19.99 22.61
CA GLY A 131 -4.97 20.83 21.53
C GLY A 131 -3.44 20.85 21.42
N SER A 132 -2.74 20.97 22.55
CA SER A 132 -1.27 20.93 22.58
C SER A 132 -0.73 19.60 22.07
N LEU A 133 -1.35 18.47 22.46
CA LEU A 133 -0.97 17.14 21.98
C LEU A 133 -1.07 17.05 20.45
N ILE A 134 -2.21 17.45 19.87
CA ILE A 134 -2.39 17.44 18.40
C ILE A 134 -1.36 18.34 17.73
N TYR A 135 -1.12 19.53 18.27
CA TYR A 135 -0.17 20.49 17.72
C TYR A 135 1.24 19.89 17.63
N TYR A 136 1.79 19.40 18.75
CA TYR A 136 3.15 18.86 18.78
C TYR A 136 3.27 17.56 17.97
N LEU A 137 2.28 16.68 18.01
CA LEU A 137 2.28 15.48 17.17
C LEU A 137 2.27 15.84 15.69
N THR A 138 1.51 16.85 15.28
CA THR A 138 1.50 17.33 13.88
C THR A 138 2.88 17.84 13.49
N VAL A 139 3.55 18.63 14.35
CA VAL A 139 4.91 19.11 14.06
C VAL A 139 5.90 17.96 13.90
N VAL A 140 5.94 17.05 14.87
CA VAL A 140 6.89 15.92 14.88
C VAL A 140 6.67 14.99 13.69
N THR A 141 5.41 14.61 13.42
CA THR A 141 5.07 13.71 12.31
C THR A 141 5.29 14.35 10.95
N GLY A 142 4.98 15.64 10.79
CA GLY A 142 5.20 16.38 9.54
C GLY A 142 6.68 16.52 9.19
N ILE A 143 7.50 17.02 10.13
CA ILE A 143 8.93 17.21 9.90
C ILE A 143 9.63 15.87 9.67
N SER A 144 9.41 14.90 10.56
CA SER A 144 10.04 13.58 10.47
C SER A 144 9.57 12.83 9.23
N GLY A 145 8.27 12.95 8.88
CA GLY A 145 7.68 12.34 7.71
C GLY A 145 8.28 12.87 6.41
N LEU A 146 8.33 14.20 6.24
CA LEU A 146 8.94 14.83 5.08
C LEU A 146 10.43 14.47 4.97
N ALA A 147 11.18 14.53 6.07
CA ALA A 147 12.61 14.22 6.08
C ALA A 147 12.87 12.76 5.69
N LEU A 148 12.25 11.79 6.39
CA LEU A 148 12.48 10.37 6.15
C LEU A 148 11.99 9.91 4.77
N ALA A 149 10.83 10.38 4.33
CA ALA A 149 10.31 10.00 3.01
C ALA A 149 11.19 10.56 1.88
N THR A 150 11.69 11.79 2.02
CA THR A 150 12.56 12.42 1.00
C THR A 150 13.91 11.71 0.95
N LEU A 151 14.52 11.48 2.10
CA LEU A 151 15.77 10.72 2.20
C LEU A 151 15.62 9.30 1.64
N GLY A 152 14.55 8.60 2.01
CA GLY A 152 14.28 7.24 1.55
C GLY A 152 14.03 7.16 0.05
N SER A 153 13.19 8.03 -0.51
CA SER A 153 12.90 8.05 -1.95
C SER A 153 14.14 8.42 -2.78
N GLY A 154 14.89 9.44 -2.36
CA GLY A 154 16.13 9.85 -3.02
C GLY A 154 17.21 8.77 -2.95
N ALA A 155 17.46 8.20 -1.76
CA ALA A 155 18.47 7.16 -1.59
C ALA A 155 18.10 5.85 -2.33
N LEU A 156 16.82 5.45 -2.37
CA LEU A 156 16.37 4.31 -3.19
C LEU A 156 16.57 4.58 -4.68
N PHE A 157 16.30 5.81 -5.14
CA PHE A 157 16.50 6.20 -6.53
C PHE A 157 17.98 6.12 -6.90
N LEU A 158 18.87 6.73 -6.11
CA LEU A 158 20.31 6.67 -6.32
C LEU A 158 20.83 5.24 -6.28
N ARG A 159 20.36 4.43 -5.32
CA ARG A 159 20.76 3.01 -5.24
C ARG A 159 20.37 2.23 -6.48
N ARG A 160 19.18 2.45 -7.05
CA ARG A 160 18.76 1.80 -8.32
C ARG A 160 19.60 2.24 -9.52
N LEU A 161 20.09 3.48 -9.52
CA LEU A 161 20.96 3.99 -10.58
C LEU A 161 22.36 3.38 -10.54
N PHE A 162 22.93 3.21 -9.34
CA PHE A 162 24.33 2.83 -9.16
C PHE A 162 24.55 1.33 -8.86
N ASP A 163 23.56 0.63 -8.33
CA ASP A 163 23.66 -0.81 -8.07
C ASP A 163 23.41 -1.60 -9.37
N ASN A 164 24.48 -2.21 -9.90
CA ASN A 164 24.44 -2.98 -11.15
C ASN A 164 23.47 -4.17 -11.11
N THR A 165 23.19 -4.73 -9.94
CA THR A 165 22.23 -5.83 -9.79
C THR A 165 20.82 -5.29 -9.85
N LEU A 166 20.50 -4.25 -9.08
CA LEU A 166 19.16 -3.65 -9.08
C LEU A 166 18.81 -3.02 -10.42
N LYS A 167 19.78 -2.38 -11.08
CA LYS A 167 19.60 -1.72 -12.37
C LYS A 167 19.06 -2.66 -13.45
N LYS A 168 19.55 -3.91 -13.48
CA LYS A 168 19.10 -4.95 -14.45
C LYS A 168 17.63 -5.35 -14.26
N HIS A 169 17.12 -5.23 -13.04
CA HIS A 169 15.74 -5.61 -12.69
C HIS A 169 14.80 -4.40 -12.53
N THR A 170 15.29 -3.18 -12.76
CA THR A 170 14.51 -1.95 -12.57
C THR A 170 13.92 -1.49 -13.89
N THR A 171 12.59 -1.52 -14.01
CA THR A 171 11.87 -0.98 -15.19
C THR A 171 11.84 0.55 -15.17
N PRO A 172 11.70 1.25 -16.32
CA PRO A 172 11.57 2.71 -16.37
C PRO A 172 10.50 3.28 -15.44
N GLN A 173 9.40 2.55 -15.28
CA GLN A 173 8.31 2.90 -14.36
C GLN A 173 8.78 3.03 -12.90
N GLU A 174 9.73 2.21 -12.44
CA GLU A 174 10.21 2.28 -11.04
C GLU A 174 11.04 3.54 -10.79
N TYR A 175 11.81 3.99 -11.78
CA TYR A 175 12.52 5.27 -11.70
C TYR A 175 11.53 6.43 -11.64
N PHE A 176 10.51 6.40 -12.50
CA PHE A 176 9.46 7.42 -12.50
C PHE A 176 8.69 7.44 -11.16
N ASN A 177 8.31 6.28 -10.63
CA ASN A 177 7.62 6.17 -9.34
C ASN A 177 8.40 6.89 -8.22
N LEU A 178 9.69 6.57 -8.08
CA LEU A 178 10.54 7.16 -7.05
C LEU A 178 10.80 8.64 -7.28
N LEU A 179 11.00 9.06 -8.53
CA LEU A 179 11.20 10.47 -8.87
C LEU A 179 9.95 11.30 -8.60
N LEU A 180 8.76 10.78 -8.90
CA LEU A 180 7.49 11.46 -8.63
C LEU A 180 7.26 11.63 -7.13
N ILE A 181 7.50 10.58 -6.34
CA ILE A 181 7.45 10.67 -4.88
C ILE A 181 8.46 11.71 -4.38
N PHE A 182 9.72 11.63 -4.82
CA PHE A 182 10.77 12.55 -4.41
C PHE A 182 10.43 14.00 -4.77
N ALA A 183 9.95 14.26 -5.98
CA ALA A 183 9.56 15.59 -6.43
C ALA A 183 8.41 16.17 -5.60
N ALA A 184 7.37 15.37 -5.32
CA ALA A 184 6.25 15.79 -4.47
C ALA A 184 6.70 16.08 -3.02
N LEU A 185 7.64 15.31 -2.49
CA LEU A 185 8.17 15.52 -1.15
C LEU A 185 9.10 16.73 -1.06
N VAL A 186 9.96 16.94 -2.04
CA VAL A 186 10.81 18.14 -2.12
C VAL A 186 9.96 19.40 -2.29
N SER A 187 8.94 19.37 -3.16
CA SER A 187 7.99 20.48 -3.24
C SER A 187 7.26 20.70 -1.92
N GLY A 188 6.92 19.62 -1.20
CA GLY A 188 6.35 19.69 0.14
C GLY A 188 7.27 20.35 1.16
N ILE A 189 8.54 19.97 1.21
CA ILE A 189 9.55 20.61 2.07
C ILE A 189 9.68 22.09 1.74
N MET A 190 9.77 22.45 0.46
CA MET A 190 9.86 23.85 0.06
C MET A 190 8.59 24.62 0.43
N THR A 191 7.42 23.99 0.31
CA THR A 191 6.12 24.63 0.59
C THR A 191 5.87 24.84 2.08
N TRP A 192 6.19 23.84 2.90
CA TRP A 192 5.81 23.79 4.30
C TRP A 192 6.98 24.07 5.26
N GLY A 193 8.22 23.97 4.78
CA GLY A 193 9.43 24.10 5.60
C GLY A 193 9.74 25.53 6.04
N THR A 194 9.09 26.54 5.45
CA THR A 194 9.20 27.94 5.91
C THR A 194 8.43 28.18 7.21
N ASP A 195 7.46 27.32 7.53
CA ASP A 195 6.65 27.39 8.74
C ASP A 195 6.64 26.01 9.43
N LEU A 196 7.56 25.82 10.38
CA LEU A 196 7.69 24.57 11.13
C LEU A 196 6.49 24.31 12.06
N SER A 197 5.65 25.32 12.32
CA SER A 197 4.40 25.11 13.05
C SER A 197 3.34 24.45 12.17
N PHE A 198 3.50 24.47 10.84
CA PHE A 198 2.53 24.04 9.83
C PHE A 198 1.20 24.81 9.90
N GLY A 199 1.21 26.07 10.33
CA GLY A 199 0.04 26.95 10.39
C GLY A 199 -0.62 27.10 9.02
N THR A 200 0.14 27.40 7.96
CA THR A 200 -0.44 27.51 6.61
C THR A 200 -1.01 26.19 6.11
N ALA A 201 -0.42 25.04 6.48
CA ALA A 201 -0.97 23.73 6.12
C ALA A 201 -2.32 23.47 6.83
N ARG A 202 -2.48 23.93 8.08
CA ARG A 202 -3.76 23.86 8.81
C ARG A 202 -4.82 24.75 8.18
N GLU A 203 -4.46 25.98 7.79
CA GLU A 203 -5.38 26.91 7.10
C GLU A 203 -5.87 26.34 5.77
N VAL A 204 -4.96 25.77 4.97
CA VAL A 204 -5.30 25.10 3.70
C VAL A 204 -6.22 23.89 3.97
N THR A 205 -5.89 23.08 4.97
CA THR A 205 -6.72 21.92 5.35
C THR A 205 -8.10 22.35 5.83
N GLY A 206 -8.18 23.38 6.67
CA GLY A 206 -9.43 23.96 7.15
C GLY A 206 -10.30 24.44 6.00
N SER A 207 -9.71 25.20 5.06
CA SER A 207 -10.39 25.72 3.87
C SER A 207 -10.92 24.61 2.96
N LEU A 208 -10.22 23.48 2.85
CA LEU A 208 -10.66 22.31 2.08
C LEU A 208 -11.80 21.55 2.80
N ILE A 209 -11.79 21.47 4.12
CA ILE A 209 -12.84 20.77 4.88
C ILE A 209 -14.13 21.60 4.93
N THR A 210 -14.02 22.92 5.11
CA THR A 210 -15.17 23.83 5.19
C THR A 210 -15.72 24.25 3.82
N PHE A 211 -15.09 23.81 2.73
CA PHE A 211 -15.41 24.22 1.36
C PHE A 211 -15.36 25.75 1.13
N SER A 212 -14.68 26.50 2.00
CA SER A 212 -14.51 27.96 1.87
C SER A 212 -13.38 28.25 0.90
N SER A 213 -13.71 28.35 -0.38
CA SER A 213 -12.81 28.20 -1.54
C SER A 213 -11.75 29.29 -1.81
N THR A 214 -11.25 29.98 -0.78
CA THR A 214 -10.31 31.12 -0.89
C THR A 214 -9.13 30.99 0.07
N PHE A 215 -8.19 30.09 -0.22
CA PHE A 215 -6.81 30.28 0.25
C PHE A 215 -6.00 30.87 -0.91
N ALA A 216 -5.30 31.98 -0.66
CA ALA A 216 -4.39 32.58 -1.62
C ALA A 216 -3.15 31.69 -1.70
N ALA A 217 -3.15 30.75 -2.66
CA ALA A 217 -2.05 29.82 -2.81
C ALA A 217 -0.84 30.51 -3.45
N THR A 218 0.34 30.33 -2.86
CA THR A 218 1.60 30.71 -3.52
C THR A 218 1.85 29.80 -4.73
N THR A 219 2.74 30.21 -5.64
CA THR A 219 3.15 29.39 -6.79
C THR A 219 3.68 28.03 -6.35
N LEU A 220 4.40 28.00 -5.22
CA LEU A 220 5.00 26.80 -4.66
C LEU A 220 3.94 25.86 -4.07
N GLN A 221 2.96 26.40 -3.34
CA GLN A 221 1.79 25.64 -2.87
C GLN A 221 0.98 25.06 -4.02
N THR A 222 0.78 25.86 -5.08
CA THR A 222 0.07 25.44 -6.29
C THR A 222 0.79 24.26 -6.94
N LEU A 223 2.11 24.37 -7.15
CA LEU A 223 2.93 23.28 -7.70
C LEU A 223 2.86 22.02 -6.84
N ASN A 224 3.00 22.16 -5.52
CA ASN A 224 2.96 21.04 -4.61
C ASN A 224 1.59 20.32 -4.63
N ILE A 225 0.48 21.08 -4.60
CA ILE A 225 -0.87 20.50 -4.67
C ILE A 225 -1.08 19.74 -5.99
N ILE A 226 -0.60 20.29 -7.11
CA ILE A 226 -0.69 19.62 -8.41
C ILE A 226 0.16 18.34 -8.44
N LEU A 227 1.41 18.38 -7.96
CA LEU A 227 2.29 17.21 -7.92
C LEU A 227 1.74 16.10 -7.03
N VAL A 228 1.27 16.46 -5.83
CA VAL A 228 0.61 15.51 -4.92
C VAL A 228 -0.66 14.95 -5.56
N GLY A 229 -1.46 15.78 -6.24
CA GLY A 229 -2.66 15.33 -6.95
C GLY A 229 -2.36 14.32 -8.05
N ILE A 230 -1.37 14.61 -8.90
CA ILE A 230 -0.87 13.68 -9.92
C ILE A 230 -0.41 12.37 -9.28
N MET A 231 0.39 12.45 -8.21
CA MET A 231 0.88 11.29 -7.49
C MET A 231 -0.26 10.43 -6.94
N LEU A 232 -1.25 11.04 -6.27
CA LEU A 232 -2.42 10.34 -5.73
C LEU A 232 -3.21 9.61 -6.81
N ILE A 233 -3.47 10.25 -7.95
CA ILE A 233 -4.18 9.61 -9.07
C ILE A 233 -3.35 8.47 -9.67
N TYR A 234 -2.02 8.64 -9.74
CA TYR A 234 -1.11 7.70 -10.36
C TYR A 234 -0.81 6.45 -9.52
N ILE A 235 -0.80 6.55 -8.18
CA ILE A 235 -0.54 5.43 -7.26
C ILE A 235 -1.38 4.18 -7.58
N PRO A 236 -2.73 4.24 -7.62
CA PRO A 236 -3.57 3.05 -7.77
C PRO A 236 -3.52 2.41 -9.17
N ILE A 237 -3.14 3.16 -10.20
CA ILE A 237 -3.04 2.67 -11.58
C ILE A 237 -1.63 2.18 -11.96
N SER A 238 -0.65 2.38 -11.07
CA SER A 238 0.75 1.99 -11.29
C SER A 238 1.15 0.79 -10.43
N LYS A 239 2.43 0.39 -10.51
CA LYS A 239 3.02 -0.62 -9.61
C LYS A 239 3.09 -0.17 -8.15
N MET A 240 2.85 1.13 -7.86
CA MET A 240 2.71 1.62 -6.48
C MET A 240 1.42 1.14 -5.81
N SER A 241 0.46 0.59 -6.55
CA SER A 241 -0.73 -0.09 -6.02
C SER A 241 -0.45 -1.38 -5.24
N HIS A 242 0.82 -1.71 -5.00
CA HIS A 242 1.23 -2.89 -4.25
C HIS A 242 0.72 -2.92 -2.81
N TYR A 243 0.31 -1.80 -2.20
CA TYR A 243 -0.36 -1.84 -0.88
C TYR A 243 -1.69 -2.63 -0.94
N VAL A 244 -2.44 -2.54 -2.03
CA VAL A 244 -3.62 -3.40 -2.29
C VAL A 244 -3.15 -4.77 -2.78
N GLY A 245 -2.27 -4.78 -3.79
CA GLY A 245 -1.84 -6.02 -4.44
C GLY A 245 -1.22 -7.01 -3.46
N LYS A 246 -0.36 -6.55 -2.55
CA LYS A 246 0.34 -7.37 -1.56
C LYS A 246 -0.64 -8.14 -0.67
N TYR A 247 -1.81 -7.58 -0.34
CA TYR A 247 -2.82 -8.34 0.39
C TYR A 247 -3.29 -9.55 -0.42
N PHE A 248 -3.72 -9.35 -1.67
CA PHE A 248 -4.32 -10.42 -2.47
C PHE A 248 -3.30 -11.42 -3.05
N THR A 249 -2.14 -10.94 -3.48
CA THR A 249 -1.16 -11.75 -4.21
C THR A 249 -0.07 -12.34 -3.33
N PHE A 250 0.06 -11.86 -2.10
CA PHE A 250 1.08 -12.33 -1.17
C PHE A 250 0.50 -12.77 0.16
N HIS A 251 -0.27 -11.92 0.83
CA HIS A 251 -0.84 -12.26 2.13
C HIS A 251 -1.88 -13.38 1.99
N LYS A 252 -2.95 -13.17 1.23
CA LYS A 252 -3.97 -14.21 1.00
C LYS A 252 -3.32 -15.51 0.52
N VAL A 253 -2.41 -15.44 -0.44
CA VAL A 253 -1.67 -16.62 -0.91
C VAL A 253 -0.90 -17.31 0.21
N LEU A 254 -0.14 -16.59 1.03
CA LEU A 254 0.66 -17.22 2.10
C LEU A 254 -0.20 -17.85 3.21
N TRP A 255 -1.37 -17.27 3.51
CA TRP A 255 -2.15 -17.64 4.67
C TRP A 255 -3.37 -18.51 4.35
N ASP A 256 -3.91 -18.48 3.14
CA ASP A 256 -5.06 -19.30 2.73
C ASP A 256 -4.64 -20.78 2.65
N ASN A 257 -5.21 -21.63 3.49
CA ASN A 257 -4.89 -23.06 3.59
C ASN A 257 -6.13 -23.91 3.93
N ASP A 258 -7.31 -23.43 3.51
CA ASP A 258 -8.54 -24.13 3.81
C ASP A 258 -8.59 -25.44 2.99
N PRO A 259 -8.82 -26.60 3.63
CA PRO A 259 -8.80 -27.87 2.92
C PRO A 259 -10.00 -28.00 1.96
N ASN A 260 -9.75 -28.62 0.80
CA ASN A 260 -10.80 -28.95 -0.16
C ASN A 260 -11.61 -30.17 0.28
N LEU A 261 -12.52 -29.98 1.24
CA LEU A 261 -13.45 -31.01 1.71
C LEU A 261 -14.77 -31.00 0.92
N LYS A 262 -15.50 -32.12 0.94
CA LYS A 262 -16.82 -32.23 0.29
C LYS A 262 -17.78 -31.18 0.84
N GLY A 263 -18.44 -30.41 -0.04
CA GLY A 263 -19.36 -29.34 0.33
C GLY A 263 -18.69 -28.04 0.81
N SER A 264 -17.36 -27.97 0.82
CA SER A 264 -16.63 -26.75 1.22
C SER A 264 -16.73 -25.65 0.17
N ALA A 265 -16.48 -24.40 0.58
CA ALA A 265 -16.39 -23.27 -0.35
C ALA A 265 -15.30 -23.47 -1.41
N ILE A 266 -14.21 -24.16 -1.06
CA ILE A 266 -13.12 -24.51 -1.96
C ILE A 266 -13.61 -25.48 -3.04
N GLU A 267 -14.36 -26.52 -2.67
CA GLU A 267 -14.91 -27.48 -3.62
C GLU A 267 -15.82 -26.80 -4.65
N HIS A 268 -16.68 -25.87 -4.18
CA HIS A 268 -17.54 -25.08 -5.05
C HIS A 268 -16.74 -24.18 -6.01
N GLN A 269 -15.68 -23.53 -5.53
CA GLN A 269 -14.81 -22.72 -6.37
C GLN A 269 -14.09 -23.54 -7.43
N VAL A 270 -13.56 -24.71 -7.06
CA VAL A 270 -12.88 -25.64 -7.98
C VAL A 270 -13.86 -26.19 -9.03
N LYS A 271 -15.06 -26.63 -8.62
CA LYS A 271 -16.11 -27.07 -9.55
C LYS A 271 -16.47 -25.96 -10.54
N LYS A 272 -16.66 -24.73 -10.05
CA LYS A 272 -16.93 -23.57 -10.91
C LYS A 272 -15.77 -23.27 -11.86
N ALA A 273 -14.53 -23.39 -11.41
CA ALA A 273 -13.35 -23.20 -12.27
C ALA A 273 -13.22 -24.32 -13.32
N SER A 274 -13.59 -25.56 -13.00
CA SER A 274 -13.51 -26.69 -13.94
C SER A 274 -14.49 -26.61 -15.12
N THR A 275 -15.54 -25.79 -15.02
CA THR A 275 -16.45 -25.54 -16.14
C THR A 275 -15.88 -24.54 -17.15
N PHE A 276 -14.77 -23.86 -16.82
CA PHE A 276 -14.13 -22.94 -17.74
C PHE A 276 -13.63 -23.67 -18.99
N ARG A 277 -14.08 -23.19 -20.15
CA ARG A 277 -13.61 -23.66 -21.46
C ARG A 277 -12.73 -22.57 -22.07
N PRO A 278 -11.44 -22.84 -22.34
CA PRO A 278 -10.59 -21.87 -23.03
C PRO A 278 -11.18 -21.50 -24.39
N THR A 279 -11.27 -20.19 -24.67
CA THR A 279 -11.68 -19.67 -25.98
C THR A 279 -10.53 -19.56 -26.96
N THR A 280 -9.31 -19.79 -26.49
CA THR A 280 -8.07 -19.75 -27.28
C THR A 280 -7.38 -21.11 -27.20
N SER A 281 -6.76 -21.53 -28.31
CA SER A 281 -5.96 -22.75 -28.39
C SER A 281 -4.51 -22.38 -28.59
N TRP A 282 -3.60 -23.15 -27.98
CA TRP A 282 -2.17 -22.93 -28.13
C TRP A 282 -1.72 -23.35 -29.54
N SER A 283 -0.93 -22.51 -30.20
CA SER A 283 -0.49 -22.72 -31.59
C SER A 283 0.55 -23.85 -31.76
N ALA A 284 0.91 -24.53 -30.67
CA ALA A 284 1.93 -25.56 -30.67
C ALA A 284 1.54 -26.74 -31.59
N PRO A 285 2.45 -27.22 -32.47
CA PRO A 285 2.13 -28.26 -33.46
C PRO A 285 1.57 -29.56 -32.89
N HIS A 286 1.98 -29.94 -31.67
CA HIS A 286 1.55 -31.18 -31.00
C HIS A 286 0.09 -31.17 -30.54
N LEU A 287 -0.59 -30.02 -30.59
CA LEU A 287 -2.03 -29.91 -30.32
C LEU A 287 -2.88 -29.95 -31.60
N LYS A 288 -2.25 -29.90 -32.77
CA LYS A 288 -2.98 -30.09 -34.04
C LYS A 288 -3.25 -31.59 -34.21
N PRO A 289 -4.50 -31.99 -34.49
CA PRO A 289 -4.78 -33.38 -34.82
C PRO A 289 -3.90 -33.81 -36.01
N PRO A 290 -3.42 -35.07 -36.03
CA PRO A 290 -2.63 -35.57 -37.14
C PRO A 290 -3.41 -35.41 -38.45
N VAL A 291 -2.73 -34.97 -39.51
CA VAL A 291 -3.33 -34.87 -40.84
C VAL A 291 -3.78 -36.26 -41.25
N ALA A 292 -5.08 -36.44 -41.52
CA ALA A 292 -5.60 -37.73 -41.94
C ALA A 292 -4.86 -38.18 -43.22
N PRO A 293 -4.49 -39.47 -43.33
CA PRO A 293 -3.85 -39.96 -44.55
C PRO A 293 -4.77 -39.72 -45.75
N GLY A 294 -4.21 -39.20 -46.83
CA GLY A 294 -4.93 -38.98 -48.09
C GLY A 294 -5.52 -40.28 -48.61
N LYS A 295 -6.73 -40.20 -49.16
CA LYS A 295 -7.41 -41.31 -49.84
C LYS A 295 -6.69 -41.71 -51.11
#